data_AF-A0A1Y3AX00-F1
#
_entry.id   AF-A0A1Y3AX00-F1
#
_cell.length_a   1.000
_cell.length_b   1.000
_cell.length_c   1.000
_cell.angle_alpha   90.00
_cell.angle_beta   90.00
_cell.angle_gamma   90.00
#
_symmetry.space_group_name_H-M   'P 1'
#
loop_
_entity.id
_entity.type
_entity.pdbx_description
1 polymer ?
#
loop_
_entity_poly.entity_id
_entity_poly.type
_entity_poly.pdbx_seq_one_letter_code
_entity_poly.pdbx_strand_id
1 'polypeptide(L)'
;MNGSHSRKKTTVKDEAKEKAKLLKAQKFHSELTNHLIKKSTYKDLSSLGSLARLLQVNPEFGTLFNYRREILLNFKQTLETKESMNEENQPVEESWEKFDQLCQNELIFIENCLQSSPKSYASWHHRIWLVQQMRNPDFKKELELCNKCLSLDERNCK
;
A
#
# COMPACT_ATOMS: atom_id res chain seq x y z
N MET A 1 10.76 15.19 -22.03
CA MET A 1 9.64 14.51 -22.73
C MET A 1 8.33 14.76 -21.99
N ASN A 2 7.22 15.00 -22.71
CA ASN A 2 5.96 15.53 -22.18
C ASN A 2 5.18 14.51 -21.33
N GLY A 3 5.08 14.74 -20.02
CA GLY A 3 4.18 14.02 -19.12
C GLY A 3 2.74 14.49 -19.34
N SER A 4 2.12 14.04 -20.42
CA SER A 4 0.74 14.38 -20.77
C SER A 4 -0.23 13.71 -19.79
N HIS A 5 -0.64 14.43 -18.73
CA HIS A 5 -1.90 14.15 -18.03
C HIS A 5 -3.14 14.43 -18.90
N SER A 6 -2.94 14.89 -20.15
CA SER A 6 -4.02 15.15 -21.09
C SER A 6 -4.56 13.83 -21.65
N ARG A 7 -5.73 13.44 -21.16
CA ARG A 7 -6.53 12.38 -21.75
C ARG A 7 -6.95 12.84 -23.16
N LYS A 8 -6.41 12.23 -24.22
CA LYS A 8 -6.87 12.51 -25.59
C LYS A 8 -8.38 12.25 -25.66
N LYS A 9 -9.16 13.25 -26.08
CA LYS A 9 -10.61 13.13 -26.28
C LYS A 9 -10.85 12.01 -27.30
N THR A 10 -11.39 10.88 -26.85
CA THR A 10 -11.80 9.81 -27.76
C THR A 10 -13.14 10.20 -28.36
N THR A 11 -13.19 10.42 -29.66
CA THR A 11 -14.38 10.86 -30.41
C THR A 11 -15.35 9.73 -30.72
N VAL A 12 -14.91 8.46 -30.63
CA VAL A 12 -15.75 7.28 -30.83
C VAL A 12 -16.14 6.69 -29.47
N LYS A 13 -17.43 6.77 -29.13
CA LYS A 13 -18.01 6.10 -27.97
C LYS A 13 -18.11 4.60 -28.27
N ASP A 14 -17.14 3.83 -27.81
CA ASP A 14 -17.28 2.38 -27.70
C ASP A 14 -18.16 2.08 -26.47
N GLU A 15 -19.44 1.78 -26.73
CA GLU A 15 -20.43 1.51 -25.69
C GLU A 15 -20.05 0.31 -24.82
N ALA A 16 -19.38 -0.70 -25.39
CA ALA A 16 -18.91 -1.86 -24.64
C ALA A 16 -17.81 -1.48 -23.65
N LYS A 17 -16.88 -0.61 -24.07
CA LYS A 17 -15.80 -0.09 -23.22
C LYS A 17 -16.30 0.79 -22.07
N GLU A 18 -17.27 1.67 -22.32
CA GLU A 18 -17.87 2.49 -21.26
C GLU A 18 -18.72 1.65 -20.30
N LYS A 19 -19.47 0.67 -20.80
CA LYS A 19 -20.21 -0.28 -19.94
C LYS A 19 -19.27 -1.10 -19.06
N ALA A 20 -18.17 -1.61 -19.60
CA ALA A 20 -17.16 -2.35 -18.83
C ALA A 20 -16.52 -1.49 -17.73
N LYS A 21 -16.22 -0.23 -18.03
CA LYS A 21 -15.67 0.74 -17.06
C LYS A 21 -16.66 1.06 -15.94
N LEU A 22 -17.94 1.25 -16.28
CA LEU A 22 -19.00 1.47 -15.30
C LEU A 22 -19.16 0.26 -14.37
N LEU A 23 -19.21 -0.96 -14.93
CA LEU A 23 -19.29 -2.20 -14.13
C LEU A 23 -18.09 -2.36 -13.20
N LYS A 24 -16.87 -2.04 -13.67
CA LYS A 24 -15.66 -2.05 -12.84
C LYS A 24 -15.75 -1.05 -11.68
N ALA A 25 -16.24 0.16 -11.95
CA ALA A 25 -16.43 1.20 -10.93
C ALA A 25 -17.50 0.82 -9.90
N GLN A 26 -18.64 0.27 -10.35
CA GLN A 26 -19.71 -0.21 -9.46
C GLN A 26 -19.23 -1.35 -8.57
N LYS A 27 -18.51 -2.32 -9.13
CA LYS A 27 -17.91 -3.42 -8.37
C LYS A 27 -16.95 -2.89 -7.31
N PHE A 28 -16.02 -2.01 -7.69
CA PHE A 28 -15.11 -1.37 -6.75
C PHE A 28 -15.84 -0.64 -5.63
N HIS A 29 -16.86 0.16 -5.96
CA HIS A 29 -17.65 0.89 -4.96
C HIS A 29 -18.36 -0.08 -4.01
N SER A 30 -18.99 -1.14 -4.53
CA SER A 30 -19.67 -2.13 -3.68
C SER A 30 -18.72 -2.83 -2.71
N GLU A 31 -17.52 -3.21 -3.18
CA GLU A 31 -16.49 -3.87 -2.36
C GLU A 31 -15.93 -2.90 -1.31
N LEU A 32 -15.68 -1.65 -1.69
CA LEU A 32 -15.24 -0.60 -0.79
C LEU A 32 -16.30 -0.32 0.28
N THR A 33 -17.56 -0.14 -0.10
CA THR A 33 -18.65 0.09 0.85
C THR A 33 -18.81 -1.06 1.83
N ASN A 34 -18.79 -2.31 1.34
CA ASN A 34 -18.83 -3.49 2.20
C ASN A 34 -17.65 -3.54 3.18
N HIS A 35 -16.46 -3.14 2.72
CA HIS A 35 -15.28 -3.02 3.57
C HIS A 35 -15.44 -1.90 4.61
N LEU A 36 -15.92 -0.72 4.23
CA LEU A 36 -16.12 0.39 5.17
C LEU A 36 -17.21 0.11 6.21
N ILE A 37 -18.28 -0.59 5.85
CA ILE A 37 -19.34 -1.00 6.78
C ILE A 37 -18.79 -1.96 7.84
N LYS A 38 -17.86 -2.83 7.45
CA LYS A 38 -17.23 -3.81 8.34
C LYS A 38 -16.01 -3.26 9.09
N LYS A 39 -15.86 -1.93 9.19
CA LYS A 39 -14.70 -1.25 9.81
C LYS A 39 -14.30 -1.80 11.18
N SER A 40 -15.24 -2.27 12.01
CA SER A 40 -14.94 -2.83 13.34
C SER A 40 -14.23 -4.20 13.30
N THR A 41 -14.24 -4.90 12.16
CA THR A 41 -13.74 -6.28 12.01
C THR A 41 -12.31 -6.37 11.46
N TYR A 42 -11.72 -5.27 10.98
CA TYR A 42 -10.40 -5.30 10.35
C TYR A 42 -9.30 -4.88 11.32
N LYS A 43 -8.96 -5.79 12.23
CA LYS A 43 -7.78 -5.64 13.11
C LYS A 43 -6.66 -6.63 12.78
N ASP A 44 -6.97 -7.63 11.96
CA ASP A 44 -6.10 -8.79 11.74
C ASP A 44 -5.37 -8.72 10.40
N LEU A 45 -4.20 -9.36 10.35
CA LEU A 45 -3.35 -9.45 9.16
C LEU A 45 -4.07 -10.06 7.93
N SER A 46 -5.06 -10.92 8.14
CA SER A 46 -5.88 -11.52 7.07
C SER A 46 -6.60 -10.48 6.20
N SER A 47 -6.85 -9.30 6.76
CA SER A 47 -7.54 -8.18 6.11
C SER A 47 -6.70 -7.50 5.04
N LEU A 48 -5.36 -7.62 5.12
CA LEU A 48 -4.43 -6.96 4.21
C LEU A 48 -4.62 -7.43 2.76
N GLY A 49 -4.97 -8.69 2.52
CA GLY A 49 -5.21 -9.20 1.17
C GLY A 49 -6.40 -8.51 0.49
N SER A 50 -7.50 -8.33 1.24
CA SER A 50 -8.71 -7.66 0.72
C SER A 50 -8.45 -6.18 0.43
N LEU A 51 -7.72 -5.50 1.33
CA LEU A 51 -7.29 -4.11 1.15
C LEU A 51 -6.37 -3.94 -0.07
N ALA A 52 -5.47 -4.89 -0.30
CA ALA A 52 -4.54 -4.85 -1.44
C ALA A 52 -5.31 -4.92 -2.77
N ARG A 53 -6.32 -5.78 -2.85
CA ARG A 53 -7.17 -5.89 -4.05
C ARG A 53 -7.91 -4.58 -4.38
N LEU A 54 -8.37 -3.85 -3.36
CA LEU A 54 -9.00 -2.54 -3.56
C LEU A 54 -7.99 -1.49 -4.05
N LEU A 55 -6.81 -1.44 -3.44
CA LEU A 55 -5.75 -0.49 -3.80
C LEU A 55 -5.14 -0.74 -5.18
N GLN A 56 -5.09 -1.98 -5.66
CA GLN A 56 -4.71 -2.27 -7.06
C GLN A 56 -5.65 -1.63 -8.08
N VAL A 57 -6.91 -1.36 -7.71
CA VAL A 57 -7.87 -0.66 -8.58
C VAL A 57 -7.69 0.85 -8.50
N ASN A 58 -7.43 1.39 -7.29
CA ASN A 58 -7.19 2.81 -7.09
C ASN A 58 -6.18 3.05 -5.93
N PRO A 59 -4.89 3.27 -6.23
CA PRO A 59 -3.87 3.53 -5.23
C PRO A 59 -3.91 4.95 -4.66
N GLU A 60 -4.83 5.83 -5.08
CA GLU A 60 -4.98 7.17 -4.50
C GLU A 60 -5.89 7.19 -3.28
N PHE A 61 -6.58 6.09 -2.98
CA PHE A 61 -7.58 6.08 -1.92
C PHE A 61 -6.94 5.88 -0.55
N GLY A 62 -6.42 7.00 0.00
CA GLY A 62 -5.65 7.09 1.24
C GLY A 62 -6.24 6.36 2.44
N THR A 63 -7.56 6.34 2.58
CA THR A 63 -8.27 5.65 3.67
C THR A 63 -7.93 4.16 3.74
N LEU A 64 -7.70 3.49 2.61
CA LEU A 64 -7.30 2.07 2.63
C LEU A 64 -5.89 1.88 3.19
N PHE A 65 -4.97 2.80 2.92
CA PHE A 65 -3.65 2.76 3.55
C PHE A 65 -3.75 3.01 5.06
N ASN A 66 -4.67 3.87 5.51
CA ASN A 66 -4.90 4.07 6.95
C ASN A 66 -5.28 2.75 7.63
N TYR A 67 -6.19 1.97 7.05
CA TYR A 67 -6.53 0.65 7.59
C TYR A 67 -5.35 -0.32 7.61
N ARG A 68 -4.53 -0.32 6.55
CA ARG A 68 -3.31 -1.13 6.53
C ARG A 68 -2.35 -0.74 7.64
N ARG A 69 -2.16 0.56 7.89
CA ARG A 69 -1.34 1.06 9.01
C ARG A 69 -1.89 0.64 10.37
N GLU A 70 -3.20 0.77 10.58
CA GLU A 70 -3.85 0.33 11.83
C GLU A 70 -3.60 -1.16 12.10
N ILE A 71 -3.75 -2.02 11.08
CA ILE A 71 -3.49 -3.47 11.19
C ILE A 71 -2.02 -3.74 11.56
N LEU A 72 -1.09 -3.08 10.88
CA LEU A 72 0.35 -3.25 11.13
C LEU A 72 0.76 -2.73 12.51
N LEU A 73 0.21 -1.60 12.96
CA LEU A 73 0.43 -1.05 14.30
C LEU A 73 -0.12 -1.95 15.38
N ASN A 74 -1.32 -2.54 15.20
CA ASN A 74 -1.87 -3.50 16.17
C ASN A 74 -0.96 -4.73 16.31
N PHE A 75 -0.41 -5.22 15.20
CA PHE A 75 0.55 -6.32 15.23
C PHE A 75 1.83 -5.92 15.95
N LYS A 76 2.41 -4.75 15.61
CA LYS A 76 3.60 -4.20 16.28
C LYS A 76 3.40 -4.03 17.79
N GLN A 77 2.28 -3.44 18.20
CA GLN A 77 1.93 -3.26 19.61
C GLN A 77 1.85 -4.60 20.35
N THR A 78 1.35 -5.66 19.68
CA THR A 78 1.33 -7.02 20.26
C THR A 78 2.74 -7.55 20.48
N LEU A 79 3.70 -7.22 19.61
CA LEU A 79 5.10 -7.57 19.79
C LEU A 79 5.75 -6.79 20.93
N GLU A 80 5.54 -5.48 20.98
CA GLU A 80 6.08 -4.61 22.04
C GLU A 80 5.56 -5.02 23.43
N THR A 81 4.28 -5.39 23.53
CA THR A 81 3.71 -5.93 24.78
C THR A 81 4.36 -7.25 25.18
N LYS A 82 4.58 -8.17 24.23
CA LYS A 82 5.25 -9.45 24.51
C LYS A 82 6.70 -9.26 24.93
N GLU A 83 7.42 -8.35 24.28
CA GLU A 83 8.80 -7.98 24.64
C GLU A 83 8.87 -7.39 26.05
N SER A 84 7.92 -6.52 26.41
CA SER A 84 7.84 -5.94 27.76
C SER A 84 7.45 -6.94 28.85
N MET A 85 6.77 -8.04 28.50
CA MET A 85 6.34 -9.09 29.45
C MET A 85 7.31 -10.27 29.55
N ASN A 86 8.27 -10.39 28.63
CA ASN A 86 9.24 -11.48 28.62
C ASN A 86 10.54 -11.05 29.30
N GLU A 87 10.66 -11.32 30.60
CA GLU A 87 11.92 -11.20 31.35
C GLU A 87 12.87 -12.40 31.13
N GLU A 88 12.41 -13.52 30.53
CA GLU A 88 13.22 -14.74 30.38
C GLU A 88 13.12 -15.38 28.97
N ASN A 89 14.20 -15.22 28.17
CA ASN A 89 14.73 -16.14 27.14
C ASN A 89 13.81 -16.76 26.06
N GLN A 90 12.68 -16.15 25.68
CA GLN A 90 12.03 -16.45 24.39
C GLN A 90 12.63 -15.59 23.26
N PRO A 91 12.80 -16.11 22.03
CA PRO A 91 13.38 -15.35 20.92
C PRO A 91 12.40 -14.27 20.43
N VAL A 92 12.41 -13.11 21.09
CA VAL A 92 11.74 -11.88 20.67
C VAL A 92 12.18 -11.49 19.25
N GLU A 93 13.43 -11.80 18.91
CA GLU A 93 14.02 -11.48 17.61
C GLU A 93 13.30 -12.13 16.42
N GLU A 94 12.91 -13.41 16.52
CA GLU A 94 12.16 -14.10 15.45
C GLU A 94 10.80 -13.43 15.17
N SER A 95 10.17 -12.88 16.22
CA SER A 95 8.88 -12.20 16.09
C SER A 95 9.01 -10.85 15.40
N TRP A 96 10.11 -10.14 15.63
CA TRP A 96 10.40 -8.86 14.96
C TRP A 96 10.93 -9.06 13.55
N GLU A 97 11.71 -10.10 13.28
CA GLU A 97 12.08 -10.50 11.92
C GLU A 97 10.84 -10.77 11.06
N LYS A 98 9.83 -11.44 11.64
CA LYS A 98 8.53 -11.63 10.99
C LYS A 98 7.81 -10.30 10.69
N PHE A 99 7.93 -9.30 11.55
CA PHE A 99 7.37 -7.97 11.30
C PHE A 99 8.12 -7.23 10.19
N ASP A 100 9.45 -7.29 10.18
CA ASP A 100 10.27 -6.73 9.11
C ASP A 100 9.95 -7.40 7.76
N GLN A 101 9.77 -8.73 7.72
CA GLN A 101 9.34 -9.45 6.53
C GLN A 101 7.94 -9.03 6.05
N LEU A 102 7.02 -8.77 6.98
CA LEU A 102 5.68 -8.26 6.66
C LEU A 102 5.76 -6.86 6.04
N CYS A 103 6.58 -5.97 6.61
CA CYS A 103 6.85 -4.64 6.06
C CYS A 103 7.54 -4.73 4.69
N GLN A 104 8.46 -5.68 4.50
CA GLN A 104 9.13 -5.90 3.21
C GLN A 104 8.14 -6.36 2.11
N ASN A 105 7.22 -7.25 2.45
CA ASN A 105 6.15 -7.67 1.54
C ASN A 105 5.22 -6.49 1.19
N GLU A 106 4.94 -5.64 2.17
CA GLU A 106 4.18 -4.42 1.98
C GLU A 106 4.90 -3.44 1.04
N LEU A 107 6.21 -3.22 1.22
CA LEU A 107 7.02 -2.39 0.34
C LEU A 107 7.01 -2.86 -1.12
N ILE A 108 7.02 -4.19 -1.36
CA ILE A 108 6.88 -4.78 -2.69
C ILE A 108 5.49 -4.49 -3.27
N PHE A 109 4.45 -4.62 -2.45
CA PHE A 109 3.09 -4.27 -2.86
C PHE A 109 2.97 -2.78 -3.25
N ILE A 110 3.56 -1.87 -2.48
CA ILE A 110 3.57 -0.44 -2.79
C ILE A 110 4.35 -0.12 -4.05
N GLU A 111 5.47 -0.80 -4.30
CA GLU A 111 6.21 -0.64 -5.56
C GLU A 111 5.31 -0.98 -6.77
N ASN A 112 4.50 -2.04 -6.68
CA ASN A 112 3.52 -2.38 -7.72
C ASN A 112 2.43 -1.29 -7.88
N CYS A 113 1.96 -0.69 -6.78
CA CYS A 113 1.04 0.45 -6.84
C CYS A 113 1.69 1.65 -7.56
N LEU A 114 2.95 1.95 -7.25
CA LEU A 114 3.71 3.05 -7.85
C LEU A 114 3.99 2.82 -9.35
N GLN A 115 4.15 1.58 -9.81
CA GLN A 115 4.24 1.30 -11.25
C GLN A 115 2.97 1.72 -12.02
N SER A 116 1.80 1.61 -11.38
CA SER A 116 0.51 2.01 -11.97
C SER A 116 0.18 3.50 -11.79
N SER A 117 0.61 4.09 -10.66
CA SER A 117 0.45 5.51 -10.35
C SER A 117 1.75 6.07 -9.73
N PRO A 118 2.74 6.44 -10.55
CA PRO A 118 4.07 6.85 -10.06
C PRO A 118 4.07 8.09 -9.17
N LYS A 119 3.04 8.92 -9.30
CA LYS A 119 2.86 10.18 -8.56
C LYS A 119 1.88 10.06 -7.38
N SER A 120 1.52 8.83 -7.01
CA SER A 120 0.59 8.59 -5.92
C SER A 120 1.17 9.05 -4.59
N TYR A 121 0.66 10.17 -4.07
CA TYR A 121 1.08 10.69 -2.76
C TYR A 121 0.77 9.67 -1.65
N ALA A 122 -0.40 9.04 -1.70
CA ALA A 122 -0.81 8.06 -0.71
C ALA A 122 0.13 6.85 -0.66
N SER A 123 0.58 6.37 -1.82
CA SER A 123 1.52 5.26 -1.92
C SER A 123 2.91 5.63 -1.38
N TRP A 124 3.45 6.78 -1.78
CA TRP A 124 4.74 7.27 -1.26
C TRP A 124 4.72 7.53 0.24
N HIS A 125 3.66 8.19 0.73
CA HIS A 125 3.49 8.45 2.15
C HIS A 125 3.43 7.16 2.98
N HIS A 126 2.69 6.16 2.49
CA HIS A 126 2.65 4.85 3.15
C HIS A 126 4.00 4.12 3.10
N ARG A 127 4.75 4.26 2.00
CA ARG A 127 6.10 3.69 1.86
C ARG A 127 7.07 4.26 2.90
N ILE A 128 7.13 5.58 3.03
CA ILE A 128 7.98 6.26 4.02
C ILE A 128 7.62 5.80 5.43
N TRP A 129 6.32 5.74 5.72
CA TRP A 129 5.84 5.29 7.02
C TRP A 129 6.29 3.86 7.36
N LEU A 130 6.27 2.92 6.39
CA LEU A 130 6.71 1.54 6.61
C LEU A 130 8.19 1.45 6.97
N VAL A 131 9.05 2.15 6.21
CA VAL A 131 10.50 2.16 6.45
C VAL A 131 10.80 2.66 7.86
N GLN A 132 10.02 3.62 8.37
CA GLN A 132 10.14 4.12 9.75
C GLN A 132 9.66 3.14 10.83
N GLN A 133 8.86 2.11 10.48
CA GLN A 133 8.41 1.10 11.44
C GLN A 133 9.35 -0.09 11.57
N MET A 134 10.13 -0.39 10.54
CA MET A 134 11.03 -1.55 10.50
C MET A 134 12.17 -1.41 11.51
N ARG A 135 12.62 -2.53 12.09
CA ARG A 135 13.85 -2.56 12.90
C ARG A 135 15.08 -2.53 12.00
N ASN A 136 15.04 -3.29 10.91
CA ASN A 136 16.15 -3.44 9.96
C ASN A 136 15.73 -3.06 8.53
N PRO A 137 15.51 -1.76 8.25
CA PRO A 137 15.19 -1.30 6.89
C PRO A 137 16.38 -1.42 5.93
N ASP A 138 16.14 -1.92 4.72
CA ASP A 138 17.13 -1.92 3.62
C ASP A 138 17.13 -0.57 2.89
N PHE A 139 17.85 0.41 3.44
CA PHE A 139 17.98 1.74 2.85
C PHE A 139 18.65 1.74 1.47
N LYS A 140 19.49 0.74 1.18
CA LYS A 140 20.14 0.64 -0.14
C LYS A 140 19.11 0.36 -1.22
N LYS A 141 18.19 -0.57 -0.96
CA LYS A 141 17.07 -0.88 -1.86
C LYS A 141 16.14 0.32 -2.06
N GLU A 142 15.88 1.11 -1.01
CA GLU A 142 15.08 2.33 -1.12
C GLU A 142 15.76 3.39 -2.00
N LEU A 143 17.07 3.57 -1.86
CA LEU A 143 17.84 4.48 -2.70
C LEU A 143 17.86 4.03 -4.17
N GLU A 144 18.02 2.73 -4.42
CA GLU A 144 17.96 2.13 -5.75
C GLU A 144 16.59 2.36 -6.41
N LEU A 145 15.50 2.21 -5.66
CA LEU A 145 14.15 2.51 -6.15
C LEU A 145 14.00 4.00 -6.50
N CYS A 146 14.47 4.91 -5.64
CA CYS A 146 14.44 6.35 -5.93
C CYS A 146 15.19 6.67 -7.23
N ASN A 147 16.40 6.13 -7.40
CA ASN A 147 17.19 6.31 -8.62
C ASN A 147 16.45 5.76 -9.86
N LYS A 148 15.84 4.58 -9.74
CA LYS A 148 15.02 3.99 -10.81
C LYS A 148 13.83 4.90 -11.17
N CYS A 149 13.08 5.38 -10.17
CA CYS A 149 11.94 6.28 -10.38
C CYS A 149 12.35 7.61 -11.03
N LEU A 150 13.49 8.19 -10.62
CA LEU A 150 14.04 9.41 -11.21
C LEU A 150 14.57 9.19 -12.64
N SER A 151 15.15 8.01 -12.93
CA SER A 151 15.58 7.68 -14.29
C SER A 151 14.41 7.52 -15.27
N LEU A 152 13.23 7.11 -14.76
CA LEU A 152 12.01 6.97 -15.55
C LEU A 152 11.30 8.32 -15.79
N ASP A 153 11.30 9.20 -14.77
CA ASP A 153 10.84 10.58 -14.89
C ASP A 153 11.66 11.47 -13.95
N GLU A 154 12.60 12.24 -14.51
CA GLU A 154 13.47 13.16 -13.75
C GLU A 154 12.68 14.25 -13.02
N ARG A 155 11.41 14.47 -13.39
CA ARG A 155 10.51 15.42 -12.75
C ARG A 155 9.56 14.77 -11.75
N ASN A 156 9.80 13.51 -11.37
CA ASN A 156 9.07 12.80 -10.31
C ASN A 156 9.38 13.32 -8.90
N CYS A 157 9.65 14.62 -8.82
CA CYS A 157 9.86 15.45 -7.63
C CYS A 157 8.87 16.63 -7.58
N LYS A 158 8.05 16.80 -8.64
CA LYS A 158 7.01 17.85 -8.78
C LYS A 158 5.61 17.27 -8.97
#